data_AF-A0A814Z049-F1
#
_entry.id   AF-A0A814Z049-F1
#
_cell.length_a   1.000
_cell.length_b   1.000
_cell.length_c   1.000
_cell.angle_alpha   90.00
_cell.angle_beta   90.00
_cell.angle_gamma   90.00
#
_symmetry.space_group_name_H-M   'P 1'
#
loop_
_entity.id
_entity.type
_entity.pdbx_description
1 polymer ?
#
loop_
_entity_poly.entity_id
_entity_poly.type
_entity_poly.pdbx_seq_one_letter_code
_entity_poly.pdbx_strand_id
1 'polypeptide(L)'
;MHVKIALIKIVHYIKSVYNTILLYLSVISTLMTPGTVIWKLFGNRKGKVCLLNRDLICDSKTLMNLPKCGKPLDGYTNALYPFLPTFLLDNNQYWIDRRDVFSYGNNLINKRIFDISFDFELKSKQGNILWDIFEIISKYSFQLVFNRLPTDEEFNDIYSGLIDINKIIKRISSTPNIPIRKIFYDRILKLIKENDENFLFHNCENFFKMDEIHQVSSVAEDFLTTMAVQCTDLVCHMLILYSEYPEDFENNFENSFNETLRLYPLTDIWVRESYNNEKGWIASLVQLNRNGWSQPNTFNPQRWDSANHPPLMSWGFDVRRCPAQKLATNISRLIFENIIHKNQFWIQPAANFQHERTFPYGCQVSLGYGDKPHDVKLWKFNNKLKMQFQRWLFEKLRMIDQNELN
;
A
#
# COMPACT_ATOMS: atom_id res chain seq x y z
N MET A 1 27.77 33.52 26.72
CA MET A 1 27.41 32.86 25.44
C MET A 1 27.27 31.34 25.58
N HIS A 2 28.24 30.63 26.17
CA HIS A 2 28.20 29.17 26.35
C HIS A 2 27.03 28.63 27.20
N VAL A 3 26.65 29.32 28.29
CA VAL A 3 25.49 28.92 29.13
C VAL A 3 24.16 28.98 28.36
N LYS A 4 23.99 29.98 27.49
CA LYS A 4 22.78 30.13 26.66
C LYS A 4 22.68 29.03 25.61
N ILE A 5 23.81 28.63 25.02
CA ILE A 5 23.88 27.50 24.08
C ILE A 5 23.59 26.17 24.78
N ALA A 6 24.13 25.96 25.99
CA ALA A 6 23.86 24.76 26.79
C ALA A 6 22.37 24.65 27.18
N LEU A 7 21.75 25.75 27.62
CA LEU A 7 20.34 25.79 27.98
C LEU A 7 19.42 25.46 26.78
N ILE A 8 19.74 26.00 25.60
CA ILE A 8 19.02 25.71 24.35
C ILE A 8 19.11 24.21 24.03
N LYS A 9 20.30 23.61 24.11
CA LYS A 9 20.48 22.17 23.87
C LYS A 9 19.66 21.31 24.84
N ILE A 10 19.63 21.68 26.13
CA ILE A 10 18.84 20.98 27.15
C ILE A 10 17.34 21.06 26.83
N VAL A 11 16.83 22.25 26.49
CA VAL A 11 15.40 22.42 26.14
C VAL A 11 15.03 21.61 24.90
N HIS A 12 15.89 21.58 23.88
CA HIS A 12 15.69 20.74 22.70
C HIS A 12 15.68 19.25 23.06
N TYR A 13 16.59 18.79 23.91
CA TYR A 13 16.64 17.41 24.37
C TYR A 13 15.38 17.00 25.13
N ILE A 14 14.92 17.82 26.09
CA ILE A 14 13.69 17.57 26.85
C ILE A 14 12.48 17.48 25.90
N LYS A 15 12.38 18.37 24.90
CA LYS A 15 11.32 18.31 23.89
C LYS A 15 11.39 17.02 23.07
N SER A 16 12.58 16.58 22.68
CA SER A 16 12.77 15.31 21.94
C SER A 16 12.35 14.11 22.77
N VAL A 17 12.71 14.04 24.06
CA VAL A 17 12.28 13.00 24.99
C VAL A 17 10.75 12.99 25.10
N TYR A 18 10.14 14.15 25.37
CA TYR A 18 8.69 14.28 25.49
C TYR A 18 7.95 13.81 24.22
N ASN A 19 8.35 14.29 23.04
CA ASN A 19 7.69 13.92 21.79
C ASN A 19 7.84 12.42 21.48
N THR A 20 9.00 11.83 21.81
CA THR A 20 9.24 10.39 21.64
C THR A 20 8.31 9.58 22.53
N ILE A 21 8.27 9.90 23.83
CA ILE A 21 7.40 9.22 24.80
C ILE A 21 5.93 9.38 24.40
N LEU A 22 5.50 10.60 24.07
CA LEU A 22 4.13 10.89 23.66
C LEU A 22 3.72 10.05 22.45
N LEU A 23 4.53 10.06 21.39
CA LEU A 23 4.25 9.29 20.18
C LEU A 23 4.20 7.79 20.49
N TYR A 24 5.21 7.26 21.17
CA TYR A 24 5.39 5.81 21.30
C TYR A 24 4.34 5.22 22.25
N LEU A 25 4.07 5.89 23.37
CA LEU A 25 2.98 5.49 24.27
C LEU A 25 1.62 5.59 23.58
N SER A 26 1.38 6.61 22.76
CA SER A 26 0.11 6.73 22.02
C SER A 26 -0.05 5.64 20.97
N VAL A 27 1.03 5.27 20.26
CA VAL A 27 0.98 4.15 19.33
C VAL A 27 0.72 2.84 20.08
N ILE A 28 1.38 2.59 21.22
CA ILE A 28 1.19 1.36 22.00
C ILE A 28 -0.22 1.27 22.60
N SER A 29 -0.74 2.36 23.16
CA SER A 29 -1.99 2.38 23.92
C SER A 29 -3.27 2.46 23.08
N THR A 30 -3.17 2.70 21.77
CA THR A 30 -4.34 2.86 20.90
C THR A 30 -4.48 1.72 19.90
N LEU A 31 -5.71 1.51 19.43
CA LEU A 31 -6.04 0.56 18.35
C LEU A 31 -5.83 1.16 16.93
N MET A 32 -5.21 2.34 16.85
CA MET A 32 -5.01 3.09 15.60
C MET A 32 -3.67 2.75 14.95
N THR A 33 -3.56 2.89 13.62
CA THR A 33 -2.25 2.74 12.95
C THR A 33 -1.28 3.82 13.44
N PRO A 34 0.05 3.57 13.42
CA PRO A 34 1.05 4.60 13.70
C PRO A 34 0.83 5.88 12.91
N GLY A 35 0.53 5.78 11.61
CA GLY A 35 0.26 6.95 10.77
C GLY A 35 -0.96 7.75 11.22
N THR A 36 -2.02 7.09 11.65
CA THR A 36 -3.22 7.76 12.18
C THR A 36 -2.96 8.45 13.51
N VAL A 37 -2.17 7.81 14.40
CA VAL A 37 -1.75 8.42 15.68
C VAL A 37 -0.91 9.67 15.42
N ILE A 38 0.06 9.59 14.50
CA ILE A 38 0.89 10.72 14.07
C ILE A 38 0.01 11.87 13.56
N TRP A 39 -0.95 11.60 12.68
CA TRP A 39 -1.89 12.62 12.19
C TRP A 39 -2.70 13.27 13.33
N LYS A 40 -3.22 12.48 14.27
CA LYS A 40 -4.01 13.02 15.40
C LYS A 40 -3.19 13.89 16.35
N LEU A 41 -1.94 13.52 16.61
CA LEU A 41 -1.06 14.26 17.53
C LEU A 41 -0.41 15.48 16.88
N PHE A 42 -0.05 15.40 15.60
CA PHE A 42 0.84 16.35 14.93
C PHE A 42 0.30 16.93 13.62
N GLY A 43 -0.95 16.64 13.23
CA GLY A 43 -1.48 16.98 11.91
C GLY A 43 -1.46 18.46 11.53
N ASN A 44 -1.50 19.36 12.52
CA ASN A 44 -1.42 20.81 12.28
C ASN A 44 0.03 21.36 12.28
N ARG A 45 1.03 20.52 12.57
CA ARG A 45 2.43 20.94 12.60
C ARG A 45 3.02 20.94 11.19
N LYS A 46 3.94 21.87 10.97
CA LYS A 46 4.81 21.92 9.79
C LYS A 46 6.26 21.78 10.25
N GLY A 47 7.16 21.38 9.36
CA GLY A 47 8.56 21.17 9.62
C GLY A 47 8.88 19.79 10.17
N LYS A 48 9.94 19.76 10.98
CA LYS A 48 10.44 18.57 11.67
C LYS A 48 10.09 18.65 13.15
N VAL A 49 9.67 17.52 13.72
CA VAL A 49 9.56 17.33 15.17
C VAL A 49 10.68 16.39 15.59
N CYS A 50 11.62 16.89 16.39
CA CYS A 50 12.71 16.07 16.88
C CYS A 50 12.18 14.99 17.83
N LEU A 51 12.52 13.73 17.55
CA LEU A 51 12.44 12.60 18.48
C LEU A 51 13.86 12.29 18.98
N LEU A 52 14.04 11.28 19.83
CA LEU A 52 15.36 10.91 20.35
C LEU A 52 16.29 10.44 19.22
N ASN A 53 15.94 9.35 18.53
CA ASN A 53 16.80 8.74 17.52
C ASN A 53 16.49 9.23 16.09
N ARG A 54 15.29 9.77 15.87
CA ARG A 54 14.78 10.15 14.55
C ARG A 54 14.13 11.52 14.55
N ASP A 55 13.88 12.07 13.37
CA ASP A 55 12.98 13.21 13.21
C ASP A 55 11.63 12.75 12.64
N LEU A 56 10.53 13.30 13.14
CA LEU A 56 9.21 13.14 12.53
C LEU A 56 8.99 14.27 11.51
N ILE A 57 8.80 13.90 10.25
CA ILE A 57 8.51 14.83 9.15
C ILE A 57 7.00 15.06 9.08
N CYS A 58 6.58 16.31 9.23
CA CYS A 58 5.16 16.64 9.42
C CYS A 58 4.43 17.14 8.15
N ASP A 59 5.15 17.51 7.09
CA ASP A 59 4.58 18.01 5.85
C ASP A 59 5.42 17.66 4.62
N SER A 60 4.78 17.68 3.44
CA SER A 60 5.39 17.27 2.17
C SER A 60 6.50 18.20 1.71
N LYS A 61 6.41 19.52 1.97
CA LYS A 61 7.45 20.49 1.61
C LYS A 61 8.74 20.21 2.36
N THR A 62 8.64 19.94 3.66
CA THR A 62 9.80 19.55 4.48
C THR A 62 10.40 18.23 4.00
N LEU A 63 9.57 17.24 3.66
CA LEU A 63 10.06 15.96 3.14
C LEU A 63 10.82 16.11 1.82
N MET A 64 10.27 16.88 0.87
CA MET A 64 10.88 17.12 -0.45
C MET A 64 12.19 17.93 -0.37
N ASN A 65 12.39 18.68 0.72
CA ASN A 65 13.61 19.46 0.97
C ASN A 65 14.66 18.68 1.77
N LEU A 66 14.40 17.42 2.15
CA LEU A 66 15.44 16.59 2.76
C LEU A 66 16.56 16.31 1.75
N PRO A 67 17.80 16.11 2.23
CA PRO A 67 18.89 15.64 1.39
C PRO A 67 18.48 14.40 0.60
N LYS A 68 18.75 14.43 -0.70
CA LYS A 68 18.49 13.30 -1.58
C LYS A 68 19.35 12.14 -1.15
N CYS A 69 18.74 10.97 -1.02
CA CYS A 69 19.43 9.78 -0.56
C CYS A 69 18.99 8.59 -1.39
N GLY A 70 19.98 7.89 -1.97
CA GLY A 70 19.75 6.66 -2.72
C GLY A 70 19.46 5.46 -1.83
N LYS A 71 19.65 5.57 -0.51
CA LYS A 71 19.41 4.46 0.43
C LYS A 71 17.95 4.01 0.44
N PRO A 72 17.71 2.72 0.72
CA PRO A 72 16.40 2.14 0.90
C PRO A 72 15.50 2.96 1.84
N LEU A 73 14.21 3.03 1.51
CA LEU A 73 13.18 3.36 2.49
C LEU A 73 12.81 2.06 3.19
N ASP A 74 12.75 2.08 4.51
CA ASP A 74 12.28 0.95 5.34
C ASP A 74 13.12 -0.34 5.20
N GLY A 75 14.21 -0.41 5.99
CA GLY A 75 15.15 -1.53 6.10
C GLY A 75 14.56 -2.87 6.57
N TYR A 76 13.31 -2.90 7.00
CA TYR A 76 12.82 -3.89 7.96
C TYR A 76 11.74 -4.84 7.41
N THR A 77 11.51 -4.87 6.10
CA THR A 77 10.39 -5.61 5.53
C THR A 77 10.66 -7.11 5.35
N ASN A 78 10.55 -7.88 6.42
CA ASN A 78 10.51 -9.36 6.36
C ASN A 78 9.30 -9.90 5.56
N ALA A 79 8.31 -9.05 5.26
CA ALA A 79 7.09 -9.42 4.54
C ALA A 79 7.37 -10.05 3.15
N LEU A 80 8.54 -9.76 2.59
CA LEU A 80 8.94 -10.21 1.27
C LEU A 80 10.05 -11.26 1.30
N TYR A 81 10.56 -11.66 2.47
CA TYR A 81 11.53 -12.76 2.58
C TYR A 81 10.96 -14.06 1.97
N PRO A 82 11.75 -14.87 1.22
CA PRO A 82 13.18 -14.72 0.91
C PRO A 82 13.50 -13.81 -0.29
N PHE A 83 12.50 -13.16 -0.89
CA PHE A 83 12.71 -12.21 -1.98
C PHE A 83 13.44 -10.96 -1.46
N LEU A 84 14.29 -10.37 -2.31
CA LEU A 84 14.98 -9.10 -2.02
C LEU A 84 14.02 -7.95 -2.32
N PRO A 85 13.56 -7.20 -1.30
CA PRO A 85 12.64 -6.10 -1.55
C PRO A 85 13.29 -5.04 -2.45
N THR A 86 12.55 -4.50 -3.42
CA THR A 86 13.01 -3.43 -4.32
C THR A 86 13.41 -2.19 -3.54
N PHE A 87 12.73 -1.99 -2.40
CA PHE A 87 13.04 -0.92 -1.49
C PHE A 87 14.30 -1.17 -0.69
N LEU A 88 14.80 -2.40 -0.51
CA LEU A 88 15.99 -2.78 0.28
C LEU A 88 17.29 -2.91 -0.53
N LEU A 89 17.27 -2.54 -1.82
CA LEU A 89 18.47 -2.60 -2.64
C LEU A 89 19.46 -1.52 -2.21
N ASP A 90 20.39 -1.91 -1.33
CA ASP A 90 21.51 -1.12 -0.84
C ASP A 90 22.57 -0.85 -1.90
N ASN A 91 22.65 -1.71 -2.92
CA ASN A 91 23.46 -1.49 -4.11
C ASN A 91 22.65 -0.72 -5.15
N ASN A 92 23.08 0.51 -5.44
CA ASN A 92 22.45 1.38 -6.42
C ASN A 92 22.32 0.71 -7.80
N GLN A 93 23.25 -0.17 -8.20
CA GLN A 93 23.22 -0.80 -9.52
C GLN A 93 22.04 -1.77 -9.68
N TYR A 94 21.87 -2.72 -8.76
CA TYR A 94 20.74 -3.67 -8.81
C TYR A 94 19.38 -2.96 -8.76
N TRP A 95 19.29 -1.84 -8.06
CA TRP A 95 18.07 -1.02 -8.07
C TRP A 95 17.82 -0.37 -9.43
N ILE A 96 18.86 0.18 -10.06
CA ILE A 96 18.76 0.75 -11.41
C ILE A 96 18.31 -0.33 -12.40
N ASP A 97 18.99 -1.48 -12.40
CA ASP A 97 18.71 -2.58 -13.31
C ASP A 97 17.26 -3.10 -13.16
N ARG A 98 16.80 -3.30 -11.92
CA ARG A 98 15.40 -3.69 -11.65
C ARG A 98 14.40 -2.61 -12.04
N ARG A 99 14.73 -1.33 -11.87
CA ARG A 99 13.86 -0.22 -12.29
C ARG A 99 13.73 -0.15 -13.81
N ASP A 100 14.79 -0.46 -14.54
CA ASP A 100 14.77 -0.53 -16.00
C ASP A 100 13.93 -1.72 -16.49
N VAL A 101 14.13 -2.91 -15.90
CA VAL A 101 13.30 -4.10 -16.14
C VAL A 101 11.84 -3.83 -15.82
N PHE A 102 11.56 -3.19 -14.67
CA PHE A 102 10.20 -2.82 -14.31
C PHE A 102 9.59 -1.87 -15.33
N SER A 103 10.33 -0.85 -15.77
CA SER A 103 9.84 0.11 -16.77
C SER A 103 9.52 -0.57 -18.09
N TYR A 104 10.35 -1.53 -18.52
CA TYR A 104 10.08 -2.37 -19.69
C TYR A 104 8.78 -3.15 -19.54
N GLY A 105 8.62 -3.92 -18.45
CA GLY A 105 7.41 -4.72 -18.20
C GLY A 105 6.15 -3.87 -18.05
N ASN A 106 6.24 -2.76 -17.31
CA ASN A 106 5.17 -1.80 -17.10
C ASN A 106 4.65 -1.22 -18.44
N ASN A 107 5.56 -0.89 -19.37
CA ASN A 107 5.18 -0.40 -20.69
C ASN A 107 4.44 -1.44 -21.52
N LEU A 108 4.84 -2.72 -21.44
CA LEU A 108 4.17 -3.81 -22.14
C LEU A 108 2.79 -4.10 -21.56
N ILE A 109 2.67 -4.19 -20.22
CA ILE A 109 1.37 -4.42 -19.57
C ILE A 109 0.40 -3.29 -19.91
N ASN A 110 0.82 -2.03 -19.85
CA ASN A 110 -0.06 -0.91 -20.18
C ASN A 110 -0.56 -0.91 -21.63
N LYS A 111 0.12 -1.60 -22.55
CA LYS A 111 -0.36 -1.79 -23.92
C LYS A 111 -1.42 -2.89 -24.01
N ARG A 112 -1.27 -3.98 -23.23
CA ARG A 112 -2.11 -5.19 -23.31
C ARG A 112 -3.30 -5.19 -22.35
N ILE A 113 -3.33 -4.30 -21.35
CA ILE A 113 -4.32 -4.34 -20.27
C ILE A 113 -5.77 -4.29 -20.78
N PHE A 114 -6.01 -3.56 -21.88
CA PHE A 114 -7.32 -3.44 -22.51
C PHE A 114 -7.59 -4.51 -23.58
N ASP A 115 -6.57 -5.28 -23.97
CA ASP A 115 -6.70 -6.38 -24.94
C ASP A 115 -7.16 -7.68 -24.25
N ILE A 116 -6.92 -7.78 -22.94
CA ILE A 116 -7.32 -8.94 -22.16
C ILE A 116 -8.79 -8.80 -21.79
N SER A 117 -9.62 -9.69 -22.35
CA SER A 117 -11.01 -9.83 -21.92
C SER A 117 -11.04 -10.15 -20.43
N PHE A 118 -11.68 -9.27 -19.68
CA PHE A 118 -11.80 -9.37 -18.24
C PHE A 118 -13.26 -9.19 -17.88
N ASP A 119 -13.90 -10.30 -17.53
CA ASP A 119 -15.29 -10.30 -17.09
C ASP A 119 -15.40 -11.08 -15.78
N PHE A 120 -15.81 -10.40 -14.72
CA PHE A 120 -16.10 -11.05 -13.46
C PHE A 120 -17.28 -10.38 -12.76
N GLU A 121 -17.88 -11.13 -11.85
CA GLU A 121 -18.98 -10.66 -11.04
C GLU A 121 -18.67 -10.98 -9.58
N LEU A 122 -18.76 -9.97 -8.70
CA LEU A 122 -18.67 -10.22 -7.27
C LEU A 122 -19.95 -10.95 -6.81
N LYS A 123 -19.81 -12.10 -6.17
CA LYS A 123 -20.97 -12.83 -5.64
C LYS A 123 -21.69 -11.99 -4.59
N SER A 124 -23.01 -11.83 -4.76
CA SER A 124 -23.89 -11.18 -3.76
C SER A 124 -23.67 -11.77 -2.37
N LYS A 125 -23.31 -10.94 -1.40
CA LYS A 125 -22.99 -11.39 -0.04
C LYS A 125 -23.03 -10.27 0.99
N GLN A 126 -23.15 -10.67 2.26
CA GLN A 126 -22.82 -9.88 3.43
C GLN A 126 -21.53 -10.41 4.05
N GLY A 127 -20.47 -9.60 4.08
CA GLY A 127 -19.21 -9.98 4.71
C GLY A 127 -17.99 -9.30 4.11
N ASN A 128 -16.83 -9.94 4.30
CA ASN A 128 -15.54 -9.41 3.85
C ASN A 128 -15.31 -9.67 2.35
N ILE A 129 -15.24 -8.62 1.53
CA ILE A 129 -14.97 -8.75 0.07
C ILE A 129 -13.49 -8.61 -0.29
N LEU A 130 -12.63 -8.25 0.66
CA LEU A 130 -11.21 -7.99 0.41
C LEU A 130 -10.53 -9.18 -0.27
N TRP A 131 -10.83 -10.40 0.19
CA TRP A 131 -10.23 -11.62 -0.36
C TRP A 131 -10.85 -12.05 -1.69
N ASP A 132 -12.11 -11.72 -1.94
CA ASP A 132 -12.73 -11.99 -3.25
C ASP A 132 -12.02 -11.14 -4.32
N ILE A 133 -11.87 -9.84 -4.04
CA ILE A 133 -11.14 -8.91 -4.91
C ILE A 133 -9.67 -9.35 -5.03
N PHE A 134 -9.03 -9.70 -3.92
CA PHE A 134 -7.63 -10.17 -3.94
C PHE A 134 -7.43 -11.38 -4.85
N GLU A 135 -8.33 -12.35 -4.82
CA GLU A 135 -8.31 -13.53 -5.70
C GLU A 135 -8.41 -13.12 -7.18
N ILE A 136 -9.39 -12.27 -7.50
CA ILE A 136 -9.64 -11.75 -8.85
C ILE A 136 -8.40 -11.03 -9.39
N ILE A 137 -7.84 -10.10 -8.61
CA ILE A 137 -6.65 -9.35 -9.02
C ILE A 137 -5.44 -10.26 -9.12
N SER A 138 -5.30 -11.27 -8.26
CA SER A 138 -4.19 -12.23 -8.35
C SER A 138 -4.21 -13.02 -9.66
N LYS A 139 -5.39 -13.49 -10.09
CA LYS A 139 -5.57 -14.17 -11.39
C LYS A 139 -5.27 -13.22 -12.55
N TYR A 140 -5.79 -12.00 -12.49
CA TYR A 140 -5.56 -11.00 -13.52
C TYR A 140 -4.07 -10.60 -13.60
N SER A 141 -3.41 -10.43 -12.46
CA SER A 141 -1.97 -10.12 -12.37
C SER A 141 -1.12 -11.21 -13.01
N PHE A 142 -1.46 -12.48 -12.79
CA PHE A 142 -0.82 -13.60 -13.47
C PHE A 142 -0.99 -13.50 -14.99
N GLN A 143 -2.22 -13.25 -15.45
CA GLN A 143 -2.51 -13.12 -16.87
C GLN A 143 -1.78 -11.94 -17.51
N LEU A 144 -1.59 -10.82 -16.82
CA LEU A 144 -0.80 -9.70 -17.33
C LEU A 144 0.70 -10.04 -17.49
N VAL A 145 1.24 -10.89 -16.60
CA VAL A 145 2.66 -11.27 -16.61
C VAL A 145 2.96 -12.41 -17.60
N PHE A 146 2.07 -13.39 -17.70
CA PHE A 146 2.29 -14.60 -18.51
C PHE A 146 1.41 -14.68 -19.76
N ASN A 147 0.53 -13.69 -19.97
CA ASN A 147 -0.40 -13.60 -21.11
C ASN A 147 -1.22 -14.87 -21.35
N ARG A 148 -1.57 -15.56 -20.26
CA ARG A 148 -2.47 -16.73 -20.21
C ARG A 148 -3.10 -16.87 -18.82
N LEU A 149 -4.15 -17.66 -18.70
CA LEU A 149 -4.68 -18.03 -17.39
C LEU A 149 -3.73 -19.00 -16.66
N PRO A 150 -3.64 -18.92 -15.32
CA PRO A 150 -2.91 -19.91 -14.54
C PRO A 150 -3.67 -21.24 -14.55
N THR A 151 -2.94 -22.36 -14.49
CA THR A 151 -3.54 -23.63 -14.10
C THR A 151 -3.93 -23.60 -12.62
N ASP A 152 -4.79 -24.51 -12.17
CA ASP A 152 -5.18 -24.59 -10.75
C ASP A 152 -3.97 -24.79 -9.84
N GLU A 153 -3.00 -25.60 -10.26
CA GLU A 153 -1.77 -25.85 -9.51
C GLU A 153 -0.91 -24.58 -9.39
N GLU A 154 -0.69 -23.88 -10.51
CA GLU A 154 0.05 -22.62 -10.52
C GLU A 154 -0.63 -21.56 -9.67
N PHE A 155 -1.96 -21.47 -9.76
CA PHE A 155 -2.72 -20.52 -8.97
C PHE A 155 -2.60 -20.81 -7.48
N ASN A 156 -2.74 -22.07 -7.05
CA ASN A 156 -2.63 -22.44 -5.64
C ASN A 156 -1.23 -22.13 -5.06
N ASP A 157 -0.17 -22.40 -5.82
CA ASP A 157 1.21 -22.11 -5.41
C ASP A 157 1.47 -20.61 -5.28
N ILE A 158 1.03 -19.83 -6.27
CA ILE A 158 1.26 -18.37 -6.30
C ILE A 158 0.37 -17.65 -5.30
N TYR A 159 -0.92 -17.95 -5.30
CA TYR A 159 -1.93 -17.26 -4.49
C TYR A 159 -1.67 -17.43 -2.99
N SER A 160 -1.24 -18.62 -2.55
CA SER A 160 -0.90 -18.86 -1.15
C SER A 160 0.31 -18.01 -0.69
N GLY A 161 1.33 -17.87 -1.54
CA GLY A 161 2.46 -16.97 -1.31
C GLY A 161 2.04 -15.50 -1.24
N LEU A 162 1.21 -15.04 -2.18
CA LEU A 162 0.67 -13.68 -2.20
C LEU A 162 -0.20 -13.38 -0.97
N ILE A 163 -1.02 -14.34 -0.52
CA ILE A 163 -1.80 -14.22 0.73
C ILE A 163 -0.88 -14.04 1.92
N ASP A 164 0.18 -14.84 2.03
CA ASP A 164 1.13 -14.73 3.14
C ASP A 164 1.79 -13.35 3.16
N ILE A 165 2.22 -12.82 2.00
CA ILE A 165 2.72 -11.44 1.88
C ILE A 165 1.69 -10.45 2.38
N ASN A 166 0.48 -10.52 1.85
CA ASN A 166 -0.57 -9.58 2.17
C ASN A 166 -0.89 -9.60 3.67
N LYS A 167 -0.99 -10.79 4.29
CA LYS A 167 -1.21 -10.93 5.74
C LYS A 167 -0.13 -10.24 6.57
N ILE A 168 1.14 -10.32 6.18
CA ILE A 168 2.23 -9.63 6.90
C ILE A 168 2.14 -8.12 6.68
N ILE A 169 1.98 -7.67 5.43
CA ILE A 169 1.82 -6.24 5.07
C ILE A 169 0.64 -5.62 5.84
N LYS A 170 -0.46 -6.37 5.96
CA LYS A 170 -1.68 -5.99 6.69
C LYS A 170 -1.62 -6.17 8.19
N ARG A 171 -0.51 -6.68 8.73
CA ARG A 171 -0.33 -6.90 10.17
C ARG A 171 -1.37 -7.87 10.74
N ILE A 172 -1.70 -8.91 9.96
CA ILE A 172 -2.50 -10.07 10.36
C ILE A 172 -1.58 -11.21 10.85
N SER A 173 -0.33 -11.22 10.39
CA SER A 173 0.76 -12.07 10.88
C SER A 173 2.01 -11.20 11.09
N SER A 174 2.93 -11.63 11.96
CA SER A 174 4.24 -10.96 12.16
C SER A 174 5.39 -11.66 11.42
N THR A 175 5.29 -12.96 11.13
CA THR A 175 6.36 -13.74 10.51
C THR A 175 5.92 -14.40 9.20
N PRO A 176 6.84 -14.58 8.24
CA PRO A 176 6.56 -15.26 6.97
C PRO A 176 6.46 -16.78 7.14
N ASN A 177 5.53 -17.38 6.40
CA ASN A 177 5.44 -18.84 6.28
C ASN A 177 6.47 -19.36 5.26
N ILE A 178 7.67 -19.72 5.74
CA ILE A 178 8.80 -20.12 4.88
C ILE A 178 8.47 -21.27 3.90
N PRO A 179 7.80 -22.37 4.32
CA PRO A 179 7.38 -23.41 3.38
C PRO A 179 6.54 -22.89 2.21
N ILE A 180 5.51 -22.06 2.49
CA ILE A 180 4.66 -21.47 1.45
C ILE A 180 5.47 -20.55 0.54
N ARG A 181 6.40 -19.76 1.11
CA ARG A 181 7.27 -18.88 0.32
C ARG A 181 8.24 -19.62 -0.58
N LYS A 182 8.72 -20.78 -0.14
CA LYS A 182 9.59 -21.63 -0.96
C LYS A 182 8.83 -22.16 -2.17
N ILE A 183 7.61 -22.66 -1.97
CA ILE A 183 6.72 -23.12 -3.06
C ILE A 183 6.47 -21.97 -4.06
N PHE A 184 6.12 -20.78 -3.55
CA PHE A 184 5.91 -19.61 -4.40
C PHE A 184 7.17 -19.23 -5.19
N TYR A 185 8.33 -19.18 -4.53
CA TYR A 185 9.63 -18.91 -5.18
C TYR A 185 9.91 -19.93 -6.29
N ASP A 186 9.78 -21.22 -5.99
CA ASP A 186 10.09 -22.30 -6.93
C ASP A 186 9.14 -22.31 -8.13
N ARG A 187 7.86 -22.00 -7.90
CA ARG A 187 6.88 -21.85 -8.97
C ARG A 187 7.24 -20.70 -9.91
N ILE A 188 7.57 -19.53 -9.37
CA ILE A 188 7.97 -18.37 -10.20
C ILE A 188 9.26 -18.66 -10.94
N LEU A 189 10.24 -19.29 -10.28
CA LEU A 189 11.48 -19.68 -10.92
C LEU A 189 11.26 -20.66 -12.08
N LYS A 190 10.37 -21.63 -11.90
CA LYS A 190 10.00 -22.57 -12.96
C LYS A 190 9.41 -21.83 -14.17
N LEU A 191 8.43 -20.95 -13.94
CA LEU A 191 7.80 -20.15 -15.01
C LEU A 191 8.80 -19.24 -15.74
N ILE A 192 9.76 -18.65 -15.02
CA ILE A 192 10.84 -17.86 -15.62
C ILE A 192 11.73 -18.75 -16.52
N LYS A 193 12.08 -19.95 -16.06
CA LYS A 193 12.95 -20.90 -16.79
C LYS A 193 12.28 -21.50 -18.02
N GLU A 194 10.96 -21.66 -18.01
CA GLU A 194 10.18 -22.04 -19.18
C GLU A 194 10.30 -21.00 -20.30
N ASN A 195 10.42 -19.71 -19.93
CA ASN A 195 10.61 -18.57 -20.83
C ASN A 195 9.67 -18.60 -22.05
N ASP A 196 8.38 -18.87 -21.79
CA ASP A 196 7.34 -18.90 -22.82
C ASP A 196 7.31 -17.58 -23.62
N GLU A 197 6.98 -17.63 -24.91
CA GLU A 197 6.91 -16.45 -25.78
C GLU A 197 5.90 -15.39 -25.28
N ASN A 198 4.92 -15.82 -24.50
CA ASN A 198 3.90 -14.98 -23.90
C ASN A 198 4.35 -14.30 -22.60
N PHE A 199 5.46 -14.76 -22.01
CA PHE A 199 6.02 -14.18 -20.79
C PHE A 199 6.47 -12.74 -21.01
N LEU A 200 6.11 -11.85 -20.08
CA LEU A 200 6.37 -10.42 -20.13
C LEU A 200 7.83 -10.06 -20.44
N PHE A 201 8.77 -10.84 -19.90
CA PHE A 201 10.20 -10.58 -20.04
C PHE A 201 10.90 -11.45 -21.08
N HIS A 202 10.18 -12.21 -21.91
CA HIS A 202 10.76 -13.12 -22.90
C HIS A 202 11.85 -12.47 -23.76
N ASN A 203 11.61 -11.24 -24.22
CA ASN A 203 12.54 -10.46 -25.05
C ASN A 203 13.37 -9.42 -24.25
N CYS A 204 13.42 -9.52 -22.92
CA CYS A 204 14.14 -8.58 -22.08
C CYS A 204 15.53 -9.12 -21.71
N GLU A 205 16.55 -8.82 -22.52
CA GLU A 205 17.92 -9.29 -22.28
C GLU A 205 18.45 -8.88 -20.89
N ASN A 206 18.16 -7.65 -20.47
CA ASN A 206 18.57 -7.14 -19.15
C ASN A 206 17.95 -7.94 -18.00
N PHE A 207 16.74 -8.46 -18.16
CA PHE A 207 16.12 -9.30 -17.14
C PHE A 207 16.93 -10.59 -16.92
N PHE A 208 17.27 -11.28 -18.00
CA PHE A 208 18.01 -12.55 -17.93
C PHE A 208 19.49 -12.41 -17.55
N LYS A 209 20.05 -11.19 -17.61
CA LYS A 209 21.39 -10.88 -17.10
C LYS A 209 21.45 -10.76 -15.58
N MET A 210 20.33 -10.50 -14.91
CA MET A 210 20.29 -10.38 -13.44
C MET A 210 20.42 -11.75 -12.77
N ASP A 211 20.90 -11.77 -11.53
CA ASP A 211 20.92 -13.00 -10.72
C ASP A 211 19.50 -13.56 -10.50
N GLU A 212 19.40 -14.88 -10.32
CA GLU A 212 18.13 -15.62 -10.19
C GLU A 212 17.16 -14.97 -9.17
N ILE A 213 17.68 -14.60 -8.00
CA ILE A 213 16.91 -13.97 -6.94
C ILE A 213 16.28 -12.63 -7.38
N HIS A 214 16.98 -11.86 -8.21
CA HIS A 214 16.49 -10.58 -8.73
C HIS A 214 15.47 -10.78 -9.86
N GLN A 215 15.62 -11.83 -10.68
CA GLN A 215 14.62 -12.21 -11.67
C GLN A 215 13.31 -12.61 -10.99
N VAL A 216 13.38 -13.52 -10.02
CA VAL A 216 12.21 -13.96 -9.23
C VAL A 216 11.58 -12.78 -8.49
N SER A 217 12.39 -11.94 -7.84
CA SER A 217 11.87 -10.77 -7.13
C SER A 217 11.17 -9.78 -8.07
N SER A 218 11.70 -9.55 -9.27
CA SER A 218 11.05 -8.68 -10.26
C SER A 218 9.66 -9.20 -10.63
N VAL A 219 9.49 -10.50 -10.86
CA VAL A 219 8.16 -11.08 -11.16
C VAL A 219 7.25 -11.09 -9.93
N ALA A 220 7.71 -11.67 -8.83
CA ALA A 220 6.90 -11.94 -7.65
C ALA A 220 6.54 -10.68 -6.85
N GLU A 221 7.51 -9.79 -6.63
CA GLU A 221 7.33 -8.57 -5.83
C GLU A 221 6.86 -7.40 -6.69
N ASP A 222 7.64 -7.03 -7.70
CA ASP A 222 7.38 -5.77 -8.43
C ASP A 222 6.09 -5.83 -9.24
N PHE A 223 5.76 -6.99 -9.80
CA PHE A 223 4.54 -7.17 -10.59
C PHE A 223 3.43 -7.84 -9.78
N LEU A 224 3.55 -9.12 -9.43
CA LEU A 224 2.43 -9.88 -8.85
C LEU A 224 1.97 -9.30 -7.51
N THR A 225 2.90 -9.06 -6.58
CA THR A 225 2.57 -8.53 -5.25
C THR A 225 2.08 -7.09 -5.33
N THR A 226 2.76 -6.23 -6.08
CA THR A 226 2.35 -4.81 -6.22
C THR A 226 0.95 -4.70 -6.81
N MET A 227 0.65 -5.43 -7.90
CA MET A 227 -0.68 -5.44 -8.49
C MET A 227 -1.71 -6.04 -7.53
N ALA A 228 -1.49 -7.25 -7.01
CA ALA A 228 -2.45 -7.95 -6.17
C ALA A 228 -2.73 -7.21 -4.85
N VAL A 229 -1.70 -6.79 -4.10
CA VAL A 229 -1.88 -6.20 -2.78
C VAL A 229 -2.38 -4.76 -2.87
N GLN A 230 -1.69 -3.90 -3.63
CA GLN A 230 -1.98 -2.47 -3.63
C GLN A 230 -3.27 -2.16 -4.39
N CYS A 231 -3.52 -2.79 -5.54
CA CYS A 231 -4.75 -2.55 -6.29
C CYS A 231 -5.98 -3.10 -5.57
N THR A 232 -5.85 -4.21 -4.82
CA THR A 232 -6.97 -4.74 -4.01
C THR A 232 -7.43 -3.72 -2.97
N ASP A 233 -6.48 -3.13 -2.24
CA ASP A 233 -6.79 -2.12 -1.24
C ASP A 233 -7.47 -0.90 -1.86
N LEU A 234 -6.93 -0.44 -2.98
CA LEU A 234 -7.43 0.72 -3.68
C LEU A 234 -8.86 0.49 -4.19
N VAL A 235 -9.10 -0.63 -4.88
CA VAL A 235 -10.43 -1.01 -5.36
C VAL A 235 -11.41 -1.13 -4.18
N CYS A 236 -11.02 -1.76 -3.08
CA CYS A 236 -11.87 -1.85 -1.88
C CYS A 236 -12.22 -0.46 -1.32
N HIS A 237 -11.25 0.46 -1.23
CA HIS A 237 -11.52 1.82 -0.76
C HIS A 237 -12.44 2.59 -1.70
N MET A 238 -12.24 2.45 -3.01
CA MET A 238 -13.08 3.07 -4.03
C MET A 238 -14.52 2.53 -3.97
N LEU A 239 -14.71 1.22 -3.83
CA LEU A 239 -16.06 0.61 -3.71
C LEU A 239 -16.81 1.09 -2.47
N ILE A 240 -16.12 1.30 -1.35
CA ILE A 240 -16.75 1.87 -0.15
C ILE A 240 -17.16 3.33 -0.41
N LEU A 241 -16.29 4.14 -1.02
CA LEU A 241 -16.61 5.54 -1.34
C LEU A 241 -17.73 5.63 -2.38
N TYR A 242 -17.76 4.73 -3.37
CA TYR A 242 -18.82 4.63 -4.36
C TYR A 242 -20.21 4.44 -3.73
N SER A 243 -20.29 3.78 -2.57
CA SER A 243 -21.57 3.62 -1.84
C SER A 243 -22.20 4.94 -1.38
N GLU A 244 -21.38 5.98 -1.23
CA GLU A 244 -21.77 7.32 -0.77
C GLU A 244 -21.71 8.37 -1.90
N TYR A 245 -20.79 8.19 -2.85
CA TYR A 245 -20.46 9.18 -3.90
C TYR A 245 -20.48 8.57 -5.32
N PRO A 246 -21.55 7.86 -5.76
CA PRO A 246 -21.54 7.16 -7.04
C PRO A 246 -21.34 8.12 -8.23
N GLU A 247 -22.03 9.26 -8.22
CA GLU A 247 -21.94 10.28 -9.27
C GLU A 247 -20.53 10.86 -9.42
N ASP A 248 -19.75 10.98 -8.34
CA ASP A 248 -18.37 11.49 -8.41
C ASP A 248 -17.43 10.53 -9.14
N PHE A 249 -17.64 9.21 -8.98
CA PHE A 249 -16.87 8.19 -9.71
C PHE A 249 -17.28 8.11 -11.18
N GLU A 250 -18.58 8.24 -11.47
CA GLU A 250 -19.11 8.22 -12.84
C GLU A 250 -18.71 9.45 -13.65
N ASN A 251 -18.72 10.63 -13.03
CA ASN A 251 -18.40 11.89 -13.70
C ASN A 251 -16.89 12.12 -13.84
N ASN A 252 -16.09 11.76 -12.82
CA ASN A 252 -14.64 11.96 -12.86
C ASN A 252 -13.88 10.92 -12.03
N PHE A 253 -13.66 9.74 -12.64
CA PHE A 253 -12.90 8.65 -12.04
C PHE A 253 -11.51 9.08 -11.57
N GLU A 254 -10.77 9.88 -12.35
CA GLU A 254 -9.36 10.21 -12.04
C GLU A 254 -9.25 11.05 -10.77
N ASN A 255 -10.12 12.05 -10.61
CA ASN A 255 -10.20 12.84 -9.38
C ASN A 255 -10.61 11.98 -8.19
N SER A 256 -11.62 11.13 -8.35
CA SER A 256 -12.10 10.21 -7.30
C SER A 256 -11.02 9.19 -6.89
N PHE A 257 -10.24 8.71 -7.85
CA PHE A 257 -9.11 7.82 -7.63
C PHE A 257 -7.98 8.50 -6.85
N ASN A 258 -7.57 9.70 -7.27
CA ASN A 258 -6.54 10.48 -6.57
C ASN A 258 -6.97 10.86 -5.16
N GLU A 259 -8.23 11.25 -4.98
CA GLU A 259 -8.79 11.59 -3.68
C GLU A 259 -8.89 10.36 -2.76
N THR A 260 -9.21 9.19 -3.31
CA THR A 260 -9.19 7.92 -2.57
C THR A 260 -7.78 7.65 -2.03
N LEU A 261 -6.75 7.76 -2.88
CA LEU A 261 -5.35 7.54 -2.49
C LEU A 261 -4.84 8.57 -1.49
N ARG A 262 -5.35 9.81 -1.54
CA ARG A 262 -5.04 10.86 -0.58
C ARG A 262 -5.62 10.52 0.80
N LEU A 263 -6.89 10.12 0.84
CA LEU A 263 -7.61 9.85 2.09
C LEU A 263 -7.13 8.55 2.75
N TYR A 264 -6.83 7.54 1.93
CA TYR A 264 -6.43 6.18 2.31
C TYR A 264 -5.13 5.76 1.61
N PRO A 265 -3.97 6.31 2.02
CA PRO A 265 -2.69 5.97 1.41
C PRO A 265 -2.35 4.49 1.59
N LEU A 266 -1.86 3.83 0.54
CA LEU A 266 -1.57 2.39 0.55
C LEU A 266 -0.29 2.01 1.32
N THR A 267 0.36 2.97 1.97
CA THR A 267 1.43 2.77 2.96
C THR A 267 1.15 3.66 4.16
N ASP A 268 1.42 3.20 5.38
CA ASP A 268 1.07 3.97 6.60
C ASP A 268 2.19 4.94 7.01
N ILE A 269 3.41 4.42 7.08
CA ILE A 269 4.62 5.16 7.46
C ILE A 269 5.76 4.87 6.48
N TRP A 270 6.60 5.87 6.27
CA TRP A 270 7.93 5.70 5.72
C TRP A 270 8.96 5.95 6.80
N VAL A 271 10.03 5.17 6.73
CA VAL A 271 11.14 5.21 7.65
C VAL A 271 12.42 5.33 6.84
N ARG A 272 13.32 6.20 7.29
CA ARG A 272 14.71 6.22 6.82
C ARG A 272 15.65 6.13 8.02
N GLU A 273 16.64 5.27 7.91
CA GLU A 273 17.71 5.15 8.90
C GLU A 273 18.67 6.35 8.85
N SER A 274 19.47 6.51 9.91
CA SER A 274 20.55 7.50 9.92
C SER A 274 21.65 7.13 8.93
N TYR A 275 22.21 8.11 8.23
CA TYR A 275 23.27 7.90 7.24
C TYR A 275 24.18 9.14 7.12
N ASN A 276 25.50 8.94 6.97
CA ASN A 276 26.50 10.02 6.81
C ASN A 276 26.32 11.21 7.77
N ASN A 277 26.17 10.92 9.07
CA ASN A 277 25.90 11.91 10.13
C ASN A 277 24.53 12.62 10.04
N GLU A 278 23.69 12.27 9.08
CA GLU A 278 22.28 12.67 9.06
C GLU A 278 21.46 11.76 9.97
N LYS A 279 20.63 12.39 10.79
CA LYS A 279 19.69 11.70 11.64
C LYS A 279 18.59 11.04 10.80
N GLY A 280 18.21 9.82 11.15
CA GLY A 280 17.09 9.12 10.52
C GLY A 280 15.76 9.86 10.71
N TRP A 281 14.73 9.46 9.98
CA TRP A 281 13.43 10.10 10.08
C TRP A 281 12.27 9.12 9.85
N ILE A 282 11.10 9.52 10.35
CA ILE A 282 9.82 8.89 10.08
C ILE A 282 8.85 9.88 9.45
N ALA A 283 8.01 9.43 8.54
CA ALA A 283 6.97 10.25 7.93
C ALA A 283 5.68 9.43 7.76
N SER A 284 4.55 9.95 8.24
CA SER A 284 3.26 9.30 8.05
C SER A 284 2.63 9.73 6.73
N LEU A 285 2.23 8.78 5.88
CA LEU A 285 1.51 9.15 4.66
C LEU A 285 0.10 9.66 4.94
N VAL A 286 -0.53 9.19 6.02
CA VAL A 286 -1.81 9.76 6.47
C VAL A 286 -1.65 11.24 6.76
N GLN A 287 -0.59 11.63 7.48
CA GLN A 287 -0.32 13.03 7.75
C GLN A 287 0.09 13.81 6.49
N LEU A 288 1.02 13.28 5.70
CA LEU A 288 1.55 13.99 4.51
C LEU A 288 0.49 14.26 3.45
N ASN A 289 -0.51 13.37 3.30
CA ASN A 289 -1.61 13.54 2.35
C ASN A 289 -2.80 14.33 2.93
N ARG A 290 -2.73 14.74 4.20
CA ARG A 290 -3.80 15.52 4.88
C ARG A 290 -3.34 16.93 5.24
N ASN A 291 -2.07 17.11 5.57
CA ASN A 291 -1.53 18.42 5.90
C ASN A 291 -1.57 19.35 4.67
N GLY A 292 -2.09 20.57 4.84
CA GLY A 292 -2.20 21.57 3.78
C GLY A 292 -3.46 21.47 2.92
N TRP A 293 -4.29 20.42 3.09
CA TRP A 293 -5.58 20.29 2.41
C TRP A 293 -6.71 20.90 3.26
N SER A 294 -7.67 21.60 2.66
CA SER A 294 -8.87 22.02 3.39
C SER A 294 -9.78 20.83 3.65
N GLN A 295 -10.47 20.81 4.80
CA GLN A 295 -11.25 19.66 5.30
C GLN A 295 -10.54 18.30 5.04
N PRO A 296 -9.34 18.10 5.59
CA PRO A 296 -8.43 17.06 5.12
C PRO A 296 -8.90 15.61 5.37
N ASN A 297 -9.96 15.42 6.16
CA ASN A 297 -10.54 14.12 6.48
C ASN A 297 -11.79 13.79 5.65
N THR A 298 -12.25 14.67 4.76
CA THR A 298 -13.43 14.44 3.90
C THR A 298 -13.00 14.01 2.51
N PHE A 299 -13.75 13.12 1.89
CA PHE A 299 -13.65 12.84 0.46
C PHE A 299 -14.23 14.03 -0.32
N ASN A 300 -13.42 14.66 -1.17
CA ASN A 300 -13.85 15.74 -2.07
C ASN A 300 -12.97 15.71 -3.33
N PRO A 301 -13.42 15.03 -4.40
CA PRO A 301 -12.65 14.87 -5.62
C PRO A 301 -12.49 16.18 -6.43
N GLN A 302 -13.37 17.16 -6.26
CA GLN A 302 -13.30 18.45 -6.96
C GLN A 302 -12.04 19.27 -6.58
N ARG A 303 -11.35 18.93 -5.48
CA ARG A 303 -10.07 19.56 -5.11
C ARG A 303 -8.98 19.38 -6.17
N TRP A 304 -9.08 18.34 -6.99
CA TRP A 304 -8.12 18.02 -8.04
C TRP A 304 -8.33 18.83 -9.32
N ASP A 305 -9.46 19.56 -9.44
CA ASP A 305 -9.70 20.48 -10.57
C ASP A 305 -8.79 21.70 -10.54
N SER A 306 -8.23 22.03 -9.36
CA SER A 306 -7.27 23.11 -9.18
C SER A 306 -5.85 22.57 -9.27
N ALA A 307 -5.00 23.16 -10.12
CA ALA A 307 -3.56 22.85 -10.13
C ALA A 307 -2.85 23.26 -8.82
N ASN A 308 -3.47 24.10 -7.99
CA ASN A 308 -2.92 24.62 -6.74
C ASN A 308 -3.36 23.76 -5.54
N HIS A 309 -2.86 22.53 -5.46
CA HIS A 309 -3.03 21.66 -4.29
C HIS A 309 -1.68 21.08 -3.83
N PRO A 310 -1.55 20.63 -2.56
CA PRO A 310 -0.35 19.92 -2.12
C PRO A 310 -0.09 18.66 -2.98
N PRO A 311 1.16 18.19 -3.10
CA PRO A 311 1.45 16.99 -3.89
C PRO A 311 0.84 15.73 -3.24
N LEU A 312 0.35 14.80 -4.07
CA LEU A 312 -0.05 13.46 -3.64
C LEU A 312 1.20 12.65 -3.28
N MET A 313 1.37 12.34 -2.00
CA MET A 313 2.53 11.61 -1.49
C MET A 313 2.34 10.10 -1.55
N SER A 314 1.14 9.60 -1.86
CA SER A 314 0.87 8.16 -1.98
C SER A 314 1.68 7.46 -3.08
N TRP A 315 2.25 8.21 -4.03
CA TRP A 315 3.11 7.69 -5.10
C TRP A 315 4.60 7.71 -4.78
N GLY A 316 5.02 8.01 -3.56
CA GLY A 316 6.45 8.16 -3.27
C GLY A 316 7.00 9.55 -3.63
N PHE A 317 8.29 9.73 -3.36
CA PHE A 317 9.01 10.98 -3.62
C PHE A 317 10.46 10.69 -4.05
N ASP A 318 11.09 11.69 -4.68
CA ASP A 318 12.49 11.65 -5.16
C ASP A 318 12.76 10.48 -6.11
N VAL A 319 14.01 10.00 -6.19
CA VAL A 319 14.44 8.87 -7.03
C VAL A 319 13.67 7.57 -6.75
N ARG A 320 13.09 7.43 -5.56
CA ARG A 320 12.30 6.25 -5.15
C ARG A 320 10.79 6.44 -5.40
N ARG A 321 10.37 7.47 -6.14
CA ARG A 321 8.97 7.64 -6.59
C ARG A 321 8.52 6.40 -7.36
N CYS A 322 7.30 5.93 -7.05
CA CYS A 322 6.68 4.76 -7.63
C CYS A 322 6.50 4.96 -9.15
N PRO A 323 7.11 4.10 -9.99
CA PRO A 323 6.93 4.15 -11.44
C PRO A 323 5.62 3.52 -11.93
N ALA A 324 4.86 2.87 -11.03
CA ALA A 324 3.67 2.08 -11.39
C ALA A 324 2.36 2.88 -11.42
N GLN A 325 2.39 4.21 -11.39
CA GLN A 325 1.17 5.03 -11.29
C GLN A 325 0.15 4.71 -12.40
N LYS A 326 0.60 4.68 -13.66
CA LYS A 326 -0.28 4.37 -14.80
C LYS A 326 -0.84 2.95 -14.73
N LEU A 327 0.00 1.97 -14.38
CA LEU A 327 -0.38 0.57 -14.21
C LEU A 327 -1.47 0.41 -13.14
N ALA A 328 -1.22 0.94 -11.95
CA ALA A 328 -2.15 0.85 -10.82
C ALA A 328 -3.48 1.56 -11.13
N THR A 329 -3.44 2.71 -11.81
CA THR A 329 -4.64 3.43 -12.25
C THR A 329 -5.45 2.59 -13.23
N ASN A 330 -4.81 2.04 -14.27
CA ASN A 330 -5.50 1.27 -15.29
C ASN A 330 -6.08 -0.04 -14.74
N ILE A 331 -5.31 -0.78 -13.94
CA ILE A 331 -5.78 -2.03 -13.31
C ILE A 331 -6.97 -1.73 -12.40
N SER A 332 -6.81 -0.78 -11.48
CA SER A 332 -7.86 -0.45 -10.51
C SER A 332 -9.11 0.07 -11.21
N ARG A 333 -8.97 0.89 -12.27
CA ARG A 333 -10.08 1.36 -13.10
C ARG A 333 -10.82 0.20 -13.74
N LEU A 334 -10.10 -0.67 -14.47
CA LEU A 334 -10.71 -1.79 -15.16
C LEU A 334 -11.51 -2.68 -14.20
N ILE A 335 -10.92 -3.05 -13.06
CA ILE A 335 -11.58 -3.89 -12.06
C ILE A 335 -12.78 -3.18 -11.45
N PHE A 336 -12.61 -1.90 -11.07
CA PHE A 336 -13.67 -1.12 -10.44
C PHE A 336 -14.86 -0.91 -11.39
N GLU A 337 -14.62 -0.42 -12.60
CA GLU A 337 -15.67 -0.18 -13.61
C GLU A 337 -16.36 -1.48 -14.03
N ASN A 338 -15.62 -2.60 -14.13
CA ASN A 338 -16.20 -3.91 -14.42
C ASN A 338 -17.17 -4.35 -13.31
N ILE A 339 -16.92 -4.00 -12.05
CA ILE A 339 -17.84 -4.28 -10.93
C ILE A 339 -19.06 -3.35 -10.99
N ILE A 340 -18.83 -2.04 -11.02
CA ILE A 340 -19.91 -1.07 -10.78
C ILE A 340 -20.90 -0.97 -11.95
N HIS A 341 -20.46 -1.27 -13.17
CA HIS A 341 -21.33 -1.22 -14.35
C HIS A 341 -22.16 -2.50 -14.58
N LYS A 342 -22.06 -3.50 -13.70
CA LYS A 342 -22.83 -4.75 -13.81
C LYS A 342 -24.21 -4.61 -13.19
N ASN A 343 -25.25 -4.94 -13.96
CA ASN A 343 -26.59 -5.30 -13.47
C ASN A 343 -27.14 -4.45 -12.31
N GLN A 344 -26.99 -3.11 -12.37
CA GLN A 344 -27.37 -2.21 -11.27
C GLN A 344 -26.70 -2.59 -9.95
N PHE A 345 -25.38 -2.69 -9.97
CA PHE A 345 -24.57 -3.01 -8.80
C PHE A 345 -24.84 -2.03 -7.67
N TRP A 346 -25.01 -2.56 -6.46
CA TRP A 346 -25.05 -1.75 -5.25
C TRP A 346 -24.17 -2.36 -4.17
N ILE A 347 -23.63 -1.47 -3.33
CA ILE A 347 -22.82 -1.82 -2.17
C ILE A 347 -23.21 -0.96 -0.98
N GLN A 348 -23.09 -1.51 0.22
CA GLN A 348 -23.35 -0.85 1.48
C GLN A 348 -22.36 -1.34 2.54
N PRO A 349 -21.48 -0.47 3.06
CA PRO A 349 -20.68 -0.78 4.25
C PRO A 349 -21.57 -1.14 5.43
N ALA A 350 -21.11 -2.07 6.28
CA ALA A 350 -21.83 -2.39 7.50
C ALA A 350 -22.05 -1.14 8.38
N ALA A 351 -23.16 -1.06 9.10
CA ALA A 351 -23.49 0.11 9.93
C ALA A 351 -22.47 0.40 11.04
N ASN A 352 -21.72 -0.61 11.48
CA ASN A 352 -20.65 -0.49 12.47
C ASN A 352 -19.24 -0.51 11.85
N PHE A 353 -19.13 -0.45 10.51
CA PHE A 353 -17.88 -0.34 9.78
C PHE A 353 -17.31 1.07 9.89
N GLN A 354 -16.02 1.15 10.15
CA GLN A 354 -15.26 2.40 10.11
C GLN A 354 -14.29 2.32 8.93
N HIS A 355 -14.37 3.26 7.99
CA HIS A 355 -13.49 3.24 6.83
C HIS A 355 -12.08 3.69 7.25
N GLU A 356 -11.21 2.71 7.47
CA GLU A 356 -9.80 2.90 7.81
C GLU A 356 -8.90 2.35 6.70
N ARG A 357 -7.71 2.95 6.54
CA ARG A 357 -6.71 2.56 5.54
C ARG A 357 -6.34 1.07 5.57
N THR A 358 -6.17 0.47 6.75
CA THR A 358 -5.66 -0.90 6.86
C THR A 358 -6.72 -1.98 6.67
N PHE A 359 -8.00 -1.63 6.58
CA PHE A 359 -9.10 -2.60 6.67
C PHE A 359 -8.93 -3.59 7.83
N PRO A 360 -8.91 -3.13 9.09
CA PRO A 360 -8.63 -3.99 10.26
C PRO A 360 -9.51 -5.23 10.39
N TYR A 361 -10.72 -5.18 9.85
CA TYR A 361 -11.69 -6.27 9.83
C TYR A 361 -11.96 -6.75 8.41
N GLY A 362 -11.08 -6.48 7.46
CA GLY A 362 -11.37 -6.61 6.03
C GLY A 362 -12.32 -5.52 5.53
N CYS A 363 -12.81 -5.68 4.31
CA CYS A 363 -13.77 -4.79 3.67
C CYS A 363 -15.19 -5.35 3.90
N GLN A 364 -15.81 -5.00 5.02
CA GLN A 364 -17.09 -5.56 5.46
C GLN A 364 -18.26 -4.80 4.84
N VAL A 365 -18.91 -5.42 3.87
CA VAL A 365 -19.98 -4.82 3.09
C VAL A 365 -21.12 -5.82 2.86
N SER A 366 -22.31 -5.30 2.59
CA SER A 366 -23.34 -5.99 1.85
C SER A 366 -23.28 -5.50 0.41
N LEU A 367 -23.28 -6.41 -0.56
CA LEU A 367 -23.39 -6.07 -1.97
C LEU A 367 -24.37 -6.98 -2.69
N GLY A 368 -24.91 -6.48 -3.79
CA GLY A 368 -25.78 -7.21 -4.69
C GLY A 368 -26.04 -6.46 -5.99
N TYR A 369 -27.02 -6.95 -6.74
CA TYR A 369 -27.41 -6.45 -8.05
C TYR A 369 -28.93 -6.21 -8.08
N GLY A 370 -29.39 -5.30 -8.94
CA GLY A 370 -30.79 -4.90 -9.01
C GLY A 370 -31.21 -3.99 -7.86
N ASP A 371 -32.44 -4.16 -7.36
CA ASP A 371 -32.99 -3.32 -6.32
C ASP A 371 -32.28 -3.52 -4.97
N LYS A 372 -31.78 -2.42 -4.39
CA LYS A 372 -31.11 -2.42 -3.08
C LYS A 372 -32.13 -2.62 -1.95
N PRO A 373 -32.01 -3.69 -1.12
CA PRO A 373 -32.90 -3.90 0.02
C PRO A 373 -32.86 -2.76 1.03
N HIS A 374 -34.01 -2.37 1.59
CA HIS A 374 -34.10 -1.23 2.52
C HIS A 374 -33.36 -1.47 3.85
N ASP A 375 -33.34 -2.70 4.34
CA ASP A 375 -32.76 -3.12 5.61
C ASP A 375 -31.23 -3.29 5.55
N VAL A 376 -30.64 -3.23 4.36
CA VAL A 376 -29.19 -3.42 4.17
C VAL A 376 -28.34 -2.42 4.97
N LYS A 377 -28.86 -1.20 5.17
CA LYS A 377 -28.20 -0.15 5.98
C LYS A 377 -28.14 -0.48 7.47
N LEU A 378 -28.93 -1.45 7.93
CA LEU A 378 -28.99 -1.87 9.33
C LEU A 378 -28.03 -3.03 9.64
N TRP A 379 -27.48 -3.68 8.62
CA TRP A 379 -26.57 -4.80 8.80
C TRP A 379 -25.32 -4.40 9.57
N LYS A 380 -24.95 -5.21 10.57
CA LYS A 380 -23.74 -5.06 11.37
C LYS A 380 -22.94 -6.35 11.27
N PHE A 381 -21.63 -6.25 11.12
CA PHE A 381 -20.77 -7.43 11.18
C PHE A 381 -20.39 -7.74 12.64
N ASN A 382 -20.27 -9.02 12.93
CA ASN A 382 -19.90 -9.54 14.25
C ASN A 382 -18.37 -9.50 14.45
N ASN A 383 -17.91 -9.70 15.70
CA ASN A 383 -16.50 -9.87 16.05
C ASN A 383 -15.57 -8.65 15.86
N LYS A 384 -16.11 -7.43 15.70
CA LYS A 384 -15.31 -6.19 15.56
C LYS A 384 -14.19 -6.06 16.60
N LEU A 385 -14.51 -6.26 17.89
CA LEU A 385 -13.53 -6.15 18.99
C LEU A 385 -12.42 -7.21 18.90
N LYS A 386 -12.78 -8.46 18.59
CA LYS A 386 -11.81 -9.56 18.44
C LYS A 386 -10.83 -9.25 17.31
N MET A 387 -11.32 -8.77 16.16
CA MET A 387 -10.48 -8.42 15.02
C MET A 387 -9.58 -7.21 15.31
N GLN A 388 -10.11 -6.20 16.01
CA GLN A 388 -9.31 -5.03 16.43
C GLN A 388 -8.18 -5.43 17.39
N PHE A 389 -8.46 -6.30 18.37
CA PHE A 389 -7.45 -6.78 19.30
C PHE A 389 -6.38 -7.63 18.61
N GLN A 390 -6.78 -8.55 17.73
CA GLN A 390 -5.84 -9.37 16.94
C GLN A 390 -4.91 -8.49 16.11
N ARG A 391 -5.45 -7.53 15.37
CA ARG A 391 -4.63 -6.58 14.61
C ARG A 391 -3.71 -5.78 15.52
N TRP A 392 -4.21 -5.24 16.63
CA TRP A 392 -3.39 -4.48 17.56
C TRP A 392 -2.20 -5.31 18.05
N LEU A 393 -2.45 -6.56 18.46
CA LEU A 393 -1.41 -7.49 18.90
C LEU A 393 -0.35 -7.71 17.81
N PHE A 394 -0.76 -8.09 16.60
CA PHE A 394 0.19 -8.35 15.50
C PHE A 394 0.90 -7.09 15.01
N GLU A 395 0.24 -5.93 15.07
CA GLU A 395 0.86 -4.64 14.78
C GLU A 395 1.98 -4.35 15.79
N LYS A 396 1.77 -4.62 17.08
CA LYS A 396 2.79 -4.39 18.11
C LYS A 396 3.92 -5.41 18.03
N LEU A 397 3.60 -6.68 17.82
CA LEU A 397 4.61 -7.72 17.58
C LEU A 397 5.49 -7.33 16.38
N ARG A 398 4.88 -6.95 15.25
CA ARG A 398 5.63 -6.51 14.08
C ARG A 398 6.50 -5.29 14.37
N MET A 399 5.98 -4.27 15.05
CA MET A 399 6.78 -3.08 15.39
C MET A 399 8.01 -3.43 16.23
N ILE A 400 7.90 -4.41 17.12
CA ILE A 400 9.01 -4.94 17.94
C ILE A 400 9.96 -5.75 17.05
N ASP A 401 9.44 -6.73 16.31
CA ASP A 401 10.21 -7.66 15.47
C ASP A 401 11.00 -6.92 14.37
N GLN A 402 10.42 -5.85 13.82
CA GLN A 402 10.98 -5.06 12.73
C GLN A 402 11.67 -3.78 13.20
N ASN A 403 11.81 -3.54 14.51
CA ASN A 403 12.44 -2.31 15.03
C ASN A 403 11.87 -1.01 14.38
N GLU A 404 10.58 -1.01 13.99
CA GLU A 404 9.98 0.10 13.20
C GLU A 404 10.08 1.45 13.95
N LEU A 405 10.18 1.39 15.28
CA LEU A 405 10.32 2.52 16.18
C LEU A 405 11.73 2.73 16.78
N ASN A 406 12.72 1.87 16.54
CA ASN A 406 14.04 2.00 17.19
C ASN A 406 15.00 2.94 16.47
#